data_AF-V9CY38-F1
#
_entry.id   AF-V9CY38-F1
#
_cell.length_a   1.000
_cell.length_b   1.000
_cell.length_c   1.000
_cell.angle_alpha   90.00
_cell.angle_beta   90.00
_cell.angle_gamma   90.00
#
_symmetry.space_group_name_H-M   'P 1'
#
loop_
_entity.id
_entity.type
_entity.pdbx_description
1 polymer ?
#
loop_
_entity_poly.entity_id
_entity_poly.type
_entity_poly.pdbx_seq_one_letter_code
_entity_poly.pdbx_strand_id
1 'polypeptide(L)'
;MRHAELEWTPKAATQKHKRLEKVDHPQPSRQVVDAGPFSDIQYLGLDGFDGCQAKNPPFDATMLHRLLTSMFPKPVTVRLRHQIEHVFEPTLRLAMQHEELFQAMMAMALAFQEIRSGQLFITPAIAYHSARSIACLRTKLQELETGPDDAVMITTMLLTDIAVMTLLEDIARHGLKIPQTKYGTRAEYIAHYRGLREMINMRGGPKTFVGNTPLLAMLDYADVVTEMLAIPKQPELVEDFGSDCSLGREHDISSLHYPVHPFPPDLCSDIANLPEGFRELALSLQLSREVIRLIIGASRQAFFDAEEVKSRPKIYCPSMIMTFSRKIFASSARVTEAIVCLSIVVSCLRSASFPFGKEDLQLVMELSSLAARRGARESTPDQHYHYIWTVMVAAEACEQDPLLSPIIDKLLMDLLEPTARHDLKAPHLLGEWATLEEILRRYFWRHDLLEKWKCVWAAALQKRRSTIQYKYS
;
A
#
# COMPACT_ATOMS: atom_id res chain seq x y z
N MET A 1 40.18 -63.93 17.34
CA MET A 1 38.70 -63.99 17.20
C MET A 1 38.33 -62.97 16.13
N ARG A 2 38.33 -63.36 14.83
CA ARG A 2 37.15 -63.77 14.01
C ARG A 2 36.00 -62.74 14.10
N HIS A 3 35.90 -61.86 13.11
CA HIS A 3 35.09 -61.94 11.86
C HIS A 3 33.59 -61.66 12.07
N ALA A 4 33.08 -60.63 11.40
CA ALA A 4 31.98 -60.76 10.42
C ALA A 4 31.70 -59.40 9.74
N GLU A 5 32.17 -59.28 8.50
CA GLU A 5 31.56 -58.47 7.45
C GLU A 5 30.25 -59.14 7.00
N LEU A 6 29.29 -58.36 6.54
CA LEU A 6 28.18 -58.87 5.74
C LEU A 6 27.78 -57.84 4.67
N GLU A 7 28.24 -58.15 3.46
CA GLU A 7 27.78 -57.61 2.19
C GLU A 7 26.27 -57.89 1.99
N TRP A 8 25.58 -57.00 1.26
CA TRP A 8 24.36 -57.38 0.56
C TRP A 8 24.28 -56.73 -0.82
N THR A 9 24.06 -57.59 -1.81
CA THR A 9 24.01 -57.32 -3.26
C THR A 9 22.58 -57.00 -3.73
N PRO A 10 22.41 -56.36 -4.90
CA PRO A 10 21.10 -56.05 -5.45
C PRO A 10 20.55 -57.21 -6.29
N LYS A 11 19.27 -57.55 -6.11
CA LYS A 11 18.52 -58.37 -7.06
C LYS A 11 17.22 -57.69 -7.50
N ALA A 12 17.05 -57.71 -8.81
CA ALA A 12 15.91 -57.26 -9.57
C ALA A 12 14.61 -58.01 -9.22
N ALA A 13 13.49 -57.29 -9.25
CA ALA A 13 12.17 -57.87 -9.46
C ALA A 13 11.34 -56.94 -10.34
N THR A 14 11.00 -57.46 -11.51
CA THR A 14 10.05 -56.97 -12.50
C THR A 14 8.64 -56.90 -11.92
N GLN A 15 7.92 -55.80 -12.14
CA GLN A 15 6.46 -55.81 -11.99
C GLN A 15 5.76 -54.98 -13.08
N LYS A 16 4.66 -55.56 -13.55
CA LYS A 16 3.97 -55.33 -14.81
C LYS A 16 3.17 -54.03 -14.82
N HIS A 17 3.25 -53.30 -15.92
CA HIS A 17 2.28 -52.25 -16.28
C HIS A 17 0.88 -52.86 -16.46
N LYS A 18 -0.09 -52.39 -15.68
CA LYS A 18 -1.52 -52.51 -16.00
C LYS A 18 -2.02 -51.15 -16.50
N ARG A 19 -2.50 -51.20 -17.74
CA ARG A 19 -3.16 -50.17 -18.53
C ARG A 19 -4.47 -49.78 -17.83
N LEU A 20 -4.67 -48.50 -17.51
CA LEU A 20 -5.97 -47.97 -17.08
C LEU A 20 -6.63 -47.28 -18.28
N GLU A 21 -7.87 -47.69 -18.50
CA GLU A 21 -8.73 -47.34 -19.62
C GLU A 21 -9.26 -45.90 -19.51
N LYS A 22 -9.40 -45.24 -20.65
CA LYS A 22 -10.08 -43.95 -20.81
C LYS A 22 -11.58 -44.14 -20.58
N VAL A 23 -12.15 -43.34 -19.68
CA VAL A 23 -13.61 -43.17 -19.56
C VAL A 23 -13.94 -41.77 -20.09
N ASP A 24 -14.68 -41.75 -21.19
CA ASP A 24 -15.25 -40.55 -21.80
C ASP A 24 -16.48 -40.08 -21.00
N HIS A 25 -16.54 -38.78 -20.71
CA HIS A 25 -17.77 -38.12 -20.27
C HIS A 25 -18.11 -36.92 -21.16
N PRO A 26 -19.40 -36.67 -21.42
CA PRO A 26 -19.85 -35.78 -22.49
C PRO A 26 -19.90 -34.30 -22.05
N GLN A 27 -19.49 -33.41 -22.96
CA GLN A 27 -19.67 -31.96 -22.85
C GLN A 27 -21.15 -31.57 -22.94
N PRO A 28 -21.64 -30.65 -22.09
CA PRO A 28 -22.90 -29.97 -22.35
C PRO A 28 -22.68 -28.76 -23.27
N SER A 29 -23.44 -28.76 -24.35
CA SER A 29 -23.64 -27.69 -25.32
C SER A 29 -24.19 -26.43 -24.64
N ARG A 30 -23.45 -25.32 -24.76
CA ARG A 30 -23.93 -23.98 -24.39
C ARG A 30 -24.19 -23.18 -25.66
N GLN A 31 -25.45 -22.81 -25.82
CA GLN A 31 -25.97 -21.98 -26.91
C GLN A 31 -25.29 -20.61 -26.90
N VAL A 32 -24.85 -20.21 -28.09
CA VAL A 32 -24.40 -18.85 -28.41
C VAL A 32 -25.64 -17.97 -28.48
N VAL A 33 -25.73 -16.99 -27.60
CA VAL A 33 -26.68 -15.88 -27.73
C VAL A 33 -25.90 -14.68 -28.24
N ASP A 34 -26.27 -14.26 -29.45
CA ASP A 34 -25.83 -13.02 -30.09
C ASP A 34 -26.08 -11.81 -29.18
N ALA A 35 -25.02 -11.04 -28.92
CA ALA A 35 -25.12 -9.66 -28.49
C ALA A 35 -24.30 -8.82 -29.47
N GLY A 36 -24.97 -7.86 -30.11
CA GLY A 36 -24.46 -6.99 -31.16
C GLY A 36 -23.39 -5.99 -30.71
N PRO A 37 -22.98 -5.08 -31.61
CA PRO A 37 -21.65 -4.48 -31.61
C PRO A 37 -21.58 -3.24 -30.72
N PHE A 38 -20.78 -3.32 -29.66
CA PHE A 38 -20.18 -2.15 -29.01
C PHE A 38 -18.73 -2.47 -28.68
N SER A 39 -17.93 -2.56 -29.73
CA SER A 39 -16.48 -2.47 -29.68
C SER A 39 -16.10 -1.01 -29.89
N ASP A 40 -15.81 -0.27 -28.83
CA ASP A 40 -15.00 0.96 -28.89
C ASP A 40 -14.56 1.39 -27.47
N ILE A 41 -13.93 0.47 -26.74
CA ILE A 41 -12.86 0.81 -25.80
C ILE A 41 -11.79 -0.26 -26.00
N GLN A 42 -10.88 0.00 -26.95
CA GLN A 42 -9.64 -0.76 -27.04
C GLN A 42 -8.88 -0.55 -25.74
N TYR A 43 -8.80 -1.61 -24.93
CA TYR A 43 -7.74 -1.74 -23.94
C TYR A 43 -6.41 -1.53 -24.67
N LEU A 44 -5.62 -0.55 -24.25
CA LEU A 44 -4.22 -0.43 -24.65
C LEU A 44 -3.50 -1.67 -24.12
N GLY A 45 -3.49 -2.74 -24.92
CA GLY A 45 -2.67 -3.92 -24.69
C GLY A 45 -1.22 -3.49 -24.61
N LEU A 46 -0.53 -3.96 -23.58
CA LEU A 46 0.91 -3.79 -23.39
C LEU A 46 1.74 -4.57 -24.43
N ASP A 47 1.10 -5.24 -25.39
CA ASP A 47 1.71 -5.94 -26.54
C ASP A 47 2.61 -5.03 -27.40
N GLY A 48 2.51 -3.70 -27.25
CA GLY A 48 3.40 -2.73 -27.90
C GLY A 48 4.84 -2.70 -27.36
N PHE A 49 5.12 -3.28 -26.19
CA PHE A 49 6.46 -3.25 -25.58
C PHE A 49 7.35 -4.43 -25.96
N ASP A 50 6.77 -5.57 -26.37
CA ASP A 50 7.53 -6.78 -26.73
C ASP A 50 8.34 -6.63 -28.03
N GLY A 51 8.07 -5.58 -28.83
CA GLY A 51 8.78 -5.28 -30.08
C GLY A 51 10.04 -4.41 -29.94
N CYS A 52 10.35 -3.86 -28.77
CA CYS A 52 11.43 -2.88 -28.61
C CYS A 52 12.79 -3.52 -28.27
N GLN A 53 13.37 -4.26 -29.22
CA GLN A 53 14.77 -4.73 -29.18
C GLN A 53 15.78 -3.75 -29.82
N ALA A 54 15.49 -2.44 -29.87
CA ALA A 54 16.42 -1.46 -30.41
C ALA A 54 17.29 -0.84 -29.31
N LYS A 55 18.61 -0.76 -29.57
CA LYS A 55 19.64 -0.23 -28.65
C LYS A 55 19.44 1.22 -28.16
N ASN A 56 18.43 1.93 -28.65
CA ASN A 56 17.96 3.23 -28.16
C ASN A 56 16.55 3.47 -28.72
N PRO A 57 15.47 3.34 -27.94
CA PRO A 57 14.15 3.73 -28.42
C PRO A 57 13.97 5.25 -28.29
N PRO A 58 13.48 5.96 -29.33
CA PRO A 58 13.08 7.35 -29.19
C PRO A 58 11.72 7.38 -28.49
N PHE A 59 11.70 7.46 -27.17
CA PHE A 59 10.45 7.70 -26.44
C PHE A 59 10.12 9.19 -26.47
N ASP A 60 9.04 9.51 -27.20
CA ASP A 60 8.47 10.85 -27.32
C ASP A 60 7.86 11.30 -25.97
N ALA A 61 8.18 12.52 -25.53
CA ALA A 61 7.58 13.18 -24.37
C ALA A 61 6.03 13.19 -24.42
N THR A 62 5.44 13.12 -25.61
CA THR A 62 3.99 12.98 -25.83
C THR A 62 3.45 11.62 -25.36
N MET A 63 4.20 10.53 -25.56
CA MET A 63 3.83 9.20 -25.07
C MET A 63 3.91 9.14 -23.55
N LEU A 64 4.92 9.79 -22.98
CA LEU A 64 5.10 9.96 -21.54
C LEU A 64 3.95 10.77 -20.91
N HIS A 65 3.58 11.89 -21.52
CA HIS A 65 2.43 12.68 -21.08
C HIS A 65 1.16 11.81 -21.09
N ARG A 66 0.93 11.01 -22.13
CA ARG A 66 -0.21 10.08 -22.20
C ARG A 66 -0.18 9.01 -21.10
N LEU A 67 0.99 8.47 -20.76
CA LEU A 67 1.15 7.44 -19.72
C LEU A 67 0.88 8.00 -18.32
N LEU A 68 1.35 9.22 -18.04
CA LEU A 68 1.02 9.94 -16.81
C LEU A 68 -0.46 10.34 -16.77
N THR A 69 -1.05 10.72 -17.90
CA THR A 69 -2.47 11.13 -17.98
C THR A 69 -3.43 9.93 -17.92
N SER A 70 -2.99 8.73 -18.34
CA SER A 70 -3.78 7.50 -18.19
C SER A 70 -3.69 6.90 -16.78
N MET A 71 -2.54 7.03 -16.10
CA MET A 71 -2.39 6.59 -14.70
C MET A 71 -3.12 7.49 -13.70
N PHE A 72 -3.30 8.78 -14.01
CA PHE A 72 -3.92 9.76 -13.13
C PHE A 72 -5.12 10.44 -13.80
N PRO A 73 -6.32 9.82 -13.76
CA PRO A 73 -7.50 10.45 -14.33
C PRO A 73 -7.86 11.75 -13.57
N LYS A 74 -8.41 12.71 -14.30
CA LYS A 74 -8.76 14.04 -13.76
C LYS A 74 -9.99 13.94 -12.82
N PRO A 75 -10.07 14.81 -11.80
CA PRO A 75 -9.15 15.91 -11.49
C PRO A 75 -7.93 15.46 -10.66
N VAL A 76 -6.74 15.79 -11.17
CA VAL A 76 -5.46 15.66 -10.46
C VAL A 76 -5.43 16.73 -9.37
N THR A 77 -5.27 16.32 -8.10
CA THR A 77 -5.10 17.26 -6.98
C THR A 77 -3.87 18.15 -7.19
N VAL A 78 -3.86 19.36 -6.60
CA VAL A 78 -2.70 20.26 -6.66
C VAL A 78 -1.42 19.57 -6.17
N ARG A 79 -1.55 18.69 -5.16
CA ARG A 79 -0.45 17.88 -4.63
C ARG A 79 0.13 16.92 -5.67
N LEU A 80 -0.73 16.14 -6.33
CA LEU A 80 -0.30 15.17 -7.33
C LEU A 80 0.31 15.88 -8.56
N ARG A 81 -0.24 17.02 -8.96
CA ARG A 81 0.35 17.84 -10.05
C ARG A 81 1.79 18.26 -9.71
N HIS A 82 1.99 18.78 -8.51
CA HIS A 82 3.32 19.20 -8.06
C HIS A 82 4.33 18.04 -8.08
N GLN A 83 3.92 16.82 -7.73
CA GLN A 83 4.80 15.65 -7.80
C GLN A 83 5.11 15.20 -9.21
N ILE A 84 4.12 15.26 -10.09
CA ILE A 84 4.32 14.96 -11.51
C ILE A 84 5.40 15.89 -12.07
N GLU A 85 5.26 17.20 -11.84
CA GLU A 85 6.15 18.23 -12.38
C GLU A 85 7.57 18.19 -11.76
N HIS A 86 7.68 17.98 -10.45
CA HIS A 86 8.96 18.15 -9.75
C HIS A 86 9.67 16.86 -9.38
N VAL A 87 9.01 15.70 -9.47
CA VAL A 87 9.60 14.41 -9.11
C VAL A 87 9.49 13.40 -10.24
N PHE A 88 8.27 13.06 -10.67
CA PHE A 88 8.07 11.96 -11.61
C PHE A 88 8.58 12.30 -13.01
N GLU A 89 8.28 13.48 -13.54
CA GLU A 89 8.75 13.88 -14.87
C GLU A 89 10.29 13.97 -14.96
N PRO A 90 11.01 14.63 -14.03
CA PRO A 90 12.47 14.61 -14.02
C PRO A 90 13.06 13.20 -13.89
N THR A 91 12.50 12.38 -12.99
CA THR A 91 12.97 11.00 -12.78
C THR A 91 12.81 10.15 -14.03
N LEU A 92 11.70 10.32 -14.75
CA LEU A 92 11.41 9.56 -15.95
C LEU A 92 12.29 9.99 -17.14
N ARG A 93 12.57 11.29 -17.28
CA ARG A 93 13.56 11.77 -18.25
C ARG A 93 14.95 11.16 -17.99
N LEU A 94 15.34 11.06 -16.71
CA LEU A 94 16.59 10.39 -16.33
C LEU A 94 16.54 8.89 -16.62
N ALA A 95 15.42 8.22 -16.34
CA ALA A 95 15.22 6.81 -16.64
C ALA A 95 15.40 6.49 -18.13
N MET A 96 14.97 7.39 -19.02
CA MET A 96 15.17 7.21 -20.45
C MET A 96 16.64 7.19 -20.89
N GLN A 97 17.55 7.65 -20.04
CA GLN A 97 19.00 7.69 -20.30
C GLN A 97 19.75 6.55 -19.59
N HIS A 98 19.08 5.85 -18.67
CA HIS A 98 19.70 4.92 -17.73
C HIS A 98 18.87 3.64 -17.63
N GLU A 99 19.38 2.55 -18.21
CA GLU A 99 18.66 1.28 -18.30
C GLU A 99 18.26 0.75 -16.91
N GLU A 100 19.17 0.79 -15.95
CA GLU A 100 18.93 0.32 -14.58
C GLU A 100 17.72 1.00 -13.94
N LEU A 101 17.60 2.31 -14.17
CA LEU A 101 16.52 3.14 -13.62
C LEU A 101 15.21 2.89 -14.38
N PHE A 102 15.26 2.79 -15.70
CA PHE A 102 14.10 2.44 -16.51
C PHE A 102 13.48 1.12 -16.06
N GLN A 103 14.31 0.09 -15.89
CA GLN A 103 13.84 -1.23 -15.48
C GLN A 103 13.24 -1.20 -14.07
N ALA A 104 13.84 -0.46 -13.12
CA ALA A 104 13.27 -0.29 -11.78
C ALA A 104 11.91 0.43 -11.81
N MET A 105 11.78 1.47 -12.63
CA MET A 105 10.52 2.20 -12.80
C MET A 105 9.40 1.32 -13.37
N MET A 106 9.73 0.48 -14.36
CA MET A 106 8.76 -0.47 -14.93
C MET A 106 8.30 -1.50 -13.90
N ALA A 107 9.23 -2.09 -13.14
CA ALA A 107 8.90 -3.02 -12.06
C ALA A 107 7.98 -2.36 -11.01
N MET A 108 8.29 -1.13 -10.61
CA MET A 108 7.50 -0.36 -9.65
C MET A 108 6.09 -0.03 -10.17
N ALA A 109 5.96 0.40 -11.43
CA ALA A 109 4.67 0.70 -12.04
C ALA A 109 3.76 -0.53 -12.11
N LEU A 110 4.32 -1.68 -12.51
CA LEU A 110 3.60 -2.96 -12.53
C LEU A 110 3.20 -3.40 -11.12
N ALA A 111 4.11 -3.31 -10.14
CA ALA A 111 3.81 -3.65 -8.75
C ALA A 111 2.69 -2.76 -8.17
N PHE A 112 2.69 -1.48 -8.51
CA PHE A 112 1.64 -0.54 -8.10
C PHE A 112 0.26 -0.93 -8.66
N GLN A 113 0.21 -1.36 -9.92
CA GLN A 113 -1.01 -1.82 -10.56
C GLN A 113 -1.59 -3.06 -9.86
N GLU A 114 -0.74 -4.01 -9.47
CA GLU A 114 -1.18 -5.19 -8.71
C GLU A 114 -1.66 -4.83 -7.30
N ILE A 115 -0.95 -3.94 -6.60
CA ILE A 115 -1.40 -3.45 -5.30
C ILE A 115 -2.79 -2.80 -5.44
N ARG A 116 -3.04 -2.04 -6.49
CA ARG A 116 -4.37 -1.45 -6.74
C ARG A 116 -5.43 -2.53 -6.91
N SER A 117 -5.16 -3.59 -7.67
CA SER A 117 -6.10 -4.69 -7.89
C SER A 117 -6.32 -5.56 -6.64
N GLY A 118 -5.64 -5.25 -5.53
CA GLY A 118 -5.65 -6.04 -4.30
C GLY A 118 -4.75 -7.27 -4.37
N GLN A 119 -3.96 -7.40 -5.44
CA GLN A 119 -3.01 -8.47 -5.63
C GLN A 119 -1.66 -8.07 -5.04
N LEU A 120 -1.26 -8.78 -3.99
CA LEU A 120 0.05 -8.63 -3.38
C LEU A 120 0.97 -9.73 -3.92
N PHE A 121 1.08 -9.89 -5.26
CA PHE A 121 1.95 -10.92 -5.83
C PHE A 121 2.94 -10.43 -6.89
N ILE A 122 4.19 -10.91 -6.84
CA ILE A 122 5.17 -10.69 -7.91
C ILE A 122 4.75 -11.45 -9.15
N THR A 123 4.34 -10.73 -10.18
CA THR A 123 4.15 -11.29 -11.52
C THR A 123 5.51 -11.58 -12.18
N PRO A 124 5.59 -12.52 -13.14
CA PRO A 124 6.82 -12.75 -13.90
C PRO A 124 7.40 -11.48 -14.55
N ALA A 125 6.55 -10.53 -14.95
CA ALA A 125 6.97 -9.25 -15.50
C ALA A 125 7.65 -8.36 -14.44
N ILE A 126 7.09 -8.25 -13.23
CA ILE A 126 7.71 -7.53 -12.11
C ILE A 126 9.08 -8.15 -11.78
N ALA A 127 9.15 -9.48 -11.68
CA ALA A 127 10.39 -10.20 -11.40
C ALA A 127 11.46 -9.95 -12.48
N TYR A 128 11.07 -9.99 -13.76
CA TYR A 128 11.96 -9.74 -14.88
C TYR A 128 12.58 -8.33 -14.81
N HIS A 129 11.76 -7.30 -14.70
CA HIS A 129 12.22 -5.92 -14.66
C HIS A 129 13.08 -5.63 -13.42
N SER A 130 12.70 -6.15 -12.26
CA SER A 130 13.48 -6.04 -11.02
C SER A 130 14.86 -6.71 -11.15
N ALA A 131 14.90 -7.96 -11.63
CA ALA A 131 16.16 -8.68 -11.82
C ALA A 131 17.08 -8.01 -12.84
N ARG A 132 16.52 -7.49 -13.95
CA ARG A 132 17.28 -6.75 -14.96
C ARG A 132 17.84 -5.44 -14.40
N SER A 133 17.05 -4.70 -13.63
CA SER A 133 17.51 -3.50 -12.95
C SER A 133 18.68 -3.78 -12.00
N ILE A 134 18.59 -4.84 -11.18
CA ILE A 134 19.67 -5.27 -10.27
C ILE A 134 20.93 -5.63 -11.06
N ALA A 135 20.81 -6.35 -12.17
CA ALA A 135 21.95 -6.72 -13.01
C ALA A 135 22.65 -5.48 -13.59
N CYS A 136 21.90 -4.57 -14.20
CA CYS A 136 22.44 -3.31 -14.75
C CYS A 136 23.08 -2.44 -13.66
N LEU A 137 22.43 -2.32 -12.50
CA LEU A 137 22.94 -1.56 -11.37
C LEU A 137 24.27 -2.12 -10.86
N ARG A 138 24.41 -3.45 -10.77
CA ARG A 138 25.67 -4.10 -10.35
C ARG A 138 26.81 -3.81 -11.32
N THR A 139 26.57 -3.93 -12.62
CA THR A 139 27.56 -3.58 -13.64
C THR A 139 27.98 -2.12 -13.49
N LYS A 140 27.01 -1.21 -13.38
CA LYS A 140 27.29 0.21 -13.24
C LYS A 140 28.10 0.52 -11.99
N LEU A 141 27.75 -0.06 -10.84
CA LEU A 141 28.49 0.11 -9.58
C LEU A 141 29.95 -0.37 -9.66
N GLN A 142 30.26 -1.37 -10.49
CA GLN A 142 31.64 -1.84 -10.72
C GLN A 142 32.46 -0.89 -11.60
N GLU A 143 31.79 -0.10 -12.45
CA GLU A 143 32.41 0.81 -13.41
C GLU A 143 32.52 2.25 -12.88
N LEU A 144 32.08 2.53 -11.66
CA LEU A 144 32.07 3.88 -11.07
C LEU A 144 33.48 4.35 -10.68
N GLU A 145 34.12 5.13 -11.55
CA GLU A 145 35.35 5.87 -11.22
C GLU A 145 35.09 7.17 -10.43
N THR A 146 33.92 7.80 -10.64
CA THR A 146 33.59 9.15 -10.13
C THR A 146 32.54 9.17 -9.01
N GLY A 147 32.20 7.99 -8.45
CA GLY A 147 31.16 7.83 -7.43
C GLY A 147 29.73 7.76 -7.99
N PRO A 148 28.74 7.39 -7.17
CA PRO A 148 27.38 7.09 -7.63
C PRO A 148 26.66 8.33 -8.16
N ASP A 149 26.06 8.21 -9.36
CA ASP A 149 25.23 9.26 -9.97
C ASP A 149 23.77 9.21 -9.48
N ASP A 150 22.99 10.24 -9.82
CA ASP A 150 21.57 10.34 -9.44
C ASP A 150 20.77 9.11 -9.89
N ALA A 151 21.06 8.56 -11.07
CA ALA A 151 20.32 7.42 -11.61
C ALA A 151 20.57 6.15 -10.79
N VAL A 152 21.81 5.87 -10.38
CA VAL A 152 22.16 4.75 -9.49
C VAL A 152 21.45 4.88 -8.15
N MET A 153 21.44 6.09 -7.57
CA MET A 153 20.81 6.33 -6.27
C MET A 153 19.29 6.14 -6.34
N ILE A 154 18.63 6.72 -7.36
CA ILE A 154 17.18 6.57 -7.55
C ILE A 154 16.81 5.12 -7.84
N THR A 155 17.59 4.42 -8.67
CA THR A 155 17.38 2.99 -8.95
C THR A 155 17.43 2.17 -7.68
N THR A 156 18.44 2.39 -6.84
CA THR A 156 18.60 1.69 -5.56
C THR A 156 17.42 1.97 -4.63
N MET A 157 16.89 3.20 -4.64
CA MET A 157 15.70 3.53 -3.86
C MET A 157 14.44 2.82 -4.39
N LEU A 158 14.22 2.79 -5.72
CA LEU A 158 13.08 2.07 -6.28
C LEU A 158 13.16 0.56 -5.99
N LEU A 159 14.35 -0.03 -6.05
CA LEU A 159 14.58 -1.42 -5.65
C LEU A 159 14.34 -1.63 -4.15
N THR A 160 14.68 -0.66 -3.31
CA THR A 160 14.34 -0.67 -1.89
C THR A 160 12.82 -0.76 -1.70
N ASP A 161 12.06 0.04 -2.44
CA ASP A 161 10.59 0.07 -2.38
C ASP A 161 9.96 -1.24 -2.86
N ILE A 162 10.42 -1.74 -4.02
CA ILE A 162 10.02 -3.05 -4.57
C ILE A 162 10.28 -4.16 -3.57
N ALA A 163 11.46 -4.20 -2.94
CA ALA A 163 11.83 -5.23 -1.97
C ALA A 163 10.85 -5.29 -0.78
N VAL A 164 10.30 -4.17 -0.33
CA VAL A 164 9.31 -4.21 0.76
C VAL A 164 7.96 -4.72 0.29
N MET A 165 7.52 -4.35 -0.92
CA MET A 165 6.25 -4.87 -1.46
C MET A 165 6.25 -6.40 -1.48
N THR A 166 7.38 -6.97 -1.86
CA THR A 166 7.61 -8.41 -1.98
C THR A 166 7.80 -9.12 -0.64
N LEU A 167 8.37 -8.44 0.38
CA LEU A 167 8.45 -8.95 1.75
C LEU A 167 7.07 -9.18 2.37
N LEU A 168 6.15 -8.27 2.08
CA LEU A 168 4.83 -8.28 2.70
C LEU A 168 3.96 -9.40 2.11
N GLU A 169 4.17 -9.73 0.84
CA GLU A 169 3.58 -10.87 0.15
C GLU A 169 3.94 -12.22 0.76
N ASP A 170 5.25 -12.51 0.90
CA ASP A 170 5.71 -13.85 1.29
C ASP A 170 5.21 -14.20 2.69
N ILE A 171 5.25 -13.19 3.58
CA ILE A 171 4.71 -13.30 4.94
C ILE A 171 3.19 -13.52 4.93
N ALA A 172 2.45 -12.81 4.09
CA ALA A 172 0.99 -12.95 4.02
C ALA A 172 0.55 -14.33 3.49
N ARG A 173 1.33 -14.94 2.59
CA ARG A 173 0.93 -16.14 1.86
C ARG A 173 1.37 -17.45 2.53
N HIS A 174 2.52 -17.46 3.20
CA HIS A 174 3.11 -18.70 3.72
C HIS A 174 3.12 -18.80 5.25
N GLY A 175 2.76 -17.72 5.96
CA GLY A 175 3.12 -17.61 7.37
C GLY A 175 4.63 -17.81 7.55
N LEU A 176 5.09 -18.08 8.77
CA LEU A 176 6.53 -18.22 9.09
C LEU A 176 7.24 -19.44 8.47
N LYS A 177 6.64 -20.12 7.48
CA LYS A 177 7.30 -21.23 6.79
C LYS A 177 8.15 -20.67 5.66
N ILE A 178 9.47 -20.69 5.90
CA ILE A 178 10.61 -20.45 4.99
C ILE A 178 10.21 -19.73 3.69
N PRO A 179 10.62 -18.46 3.48
CA PRO A 179 10.28 -17.70 2.29
C PRO A 179 10.58 -18.51 1.03
N GLN A 180 9.55 -18.85 0.26
CA GLN A 180 9.71 -19.56 -1.01
C GLN A 180 9.94 -18.61 -2.17
N THR A 181 9.79 -17.30 -1.94
CA THR A 181 10.12 -16.30 -2.94
C THR A 181 11.62 -16.02 -2.92
N LYS A 182 12.26 -16.07 -4.10
CA LYS A 182 13.69 -15.72 -4.28
C LYS A 182 13.96 -14.21 -4.20
N TYR A 183 12.94 -13.39 -3.99
CA TYR A 183 12.97 -11.94 -4.07
C TYR A 183 12.14 -11.35 -2.93
N GLY A 184 12.57 -10.21 -2.41
CA GLY A 184 11.80 -9.44 -1.46
C GLY A 184 12.04 -9.73 0.00
N THR A 185 13.23 -10.16 0.37
CA THR A 185 13.51 -10.42 1.78
C THR A 185 13.71 -9.10 2.57
N ARG A 186 13.50 -9.14 3.89
CA ARG A 186 13.92 -8.05 4.80
C ARG A 186 15.41 -7.75 4.63
N ALA A 187 16.20 -8.78 4.32
CA ALA A 187 17.61 -8.64 4.02
C ALA A 187 17.87 -7.83 2.73
N GLU A 188 17.10 -8.05 1.67
CA GLU A 188 17.19 -7.24 0.43
C GLU A 188 16.85 -5.78 0.68
N TYR A 189 15.76 -5.49 1.41
CA TYR A 189 15.44 -4.12 1.80
C TYR A 189 16.61 -3.47 2.56
N ILE A 190 17.12 -4.15 3.58
CA ILE A 190 18.23 -3.64 4.40
C ILE A 190 19.47 -3.42 3.53
N ALA A 191 19.77 -4.33 2.60
CA ALA A 191 20.91 -4.20 1.69
C ALA A 191 20.77 -2.98 0.78
N HIS A 192 19.61 -2.79 0.13
CA HIS A 192 19.37 -1.65 -0.75
C HIS A 192 19.34 -0.33 0.03
N TYR A 193 18.68 -0.28 1.18
CA TYR A 193 18.64 0.93 2.02
C TYR A 193 20.03 1.31 2.56
N ARG A 194 20.83 0.34 3.03
CA ARG A 194 22.21 0.59 3.45
C ARG A 194 23.08 1.06 2.29
N GLY A 195 22.97 0.41 1.13
CA GLY A 195 23.67 0.82 -0.09
C GLY A 195 23.32 2.27 -0.46
N LEU A 196 22.04 2.63 -0.43
CA LEU A 196 21.57 4.00 -0.67
C LEU A 196 22.19 5.00 0.32
N ARG A 197 22.19 4.67 1.63
CA ARG A 197 22.80 5.51 2.66
C ARG A 197 24.29 5.72 2.45
N GLU A 198 25.00 4.67 2.06
CA GLU A 198 26.43 4.77 1.81
C GLU A 198 26.73 5.64 0.59
N MET A 199 25.97 5.49 -0.50
CA MET A 199 26.09 6.34 -1.68
C MET A 199 25.82 7.83 -1.38
N ILE A 200 24.85 8.13 -0.51
CA ILE A 200 24.62 9.50 -0.01
C ILE A 200 25.85 10.02 0.74
N ASN A 201 26.41 9.21 1.64
CA ASN A 201 27.58 9.59 2.43
C ASN A 201 28.78 9.86 1.53
N MET A 202 29.00 9.04 0.50
CA MET A 202 30.05 9.25 -0.51
C MET A 202 29.90 10.60 -1.23
N ARG A 203 28.67 11.12 -1.38
CA ARG A 203 28.39 12.44 -1.97
C ARG A 203 28.38 13.58 -0.95
N GLY A 204 28.91 13.38 0.26
CA GLY A 204 29.01 14.38 1.32
C GLY A 204 27.77 14.49 2.22
N GLY A 205 26.86 13.51 2.15
CA GLY A 205 25.71 13.39 3.04
C GLY A 205 24.46 14.16 2.58
N PRO A 206 23.33 14.05 3.31
CA PRO A 206 22.02 14.55 2.84
C PRO A 206 21.98 16.06 2.51
N LYS A 207 22.85 16.84 3.15
CA LYS A 207 22.92 18.30 2.98
C LYS A 207 23.49 18.73 1.62
N THR A 208 24.20 17.85 0.91
CA THR A 208 24.74 18.19 -0.42
C THR A 208 23.68 18.15 -1.52
N PHE A 209 22.51 17.58 -1.23
CA PHE A 209 21.39 17.50 -2.16
C PHE A 209 20.41 18.67 -2.04
N VAL A 210 20.75 19.74 -1.31
CA VAL A 210 19.93 20.94 -1.25
C VAL A 210 19.78 21.50 -2.68
N GLY A 211 18.55 21.42 -3.22
CA GLY A 211 18.23 21.76 -4.61
C GLY A 211 17.94 20.55 -5.52
N ASN A 212 18.42 19.35 -5.17
CA ASN A 212 18.04 18.09 -5.83
C ASN A 212 16.76 17.54 -5.20
N THR A 213 15.66 18.10 -5.67
CA THR A 213 14.31 17.85 -5.17
C THR A 213 13.92 16.36 -5.20
N PRO A 214 14.04 15.62 -6.33
CA PRO A 214 13.63 14.22 -6.38
C PRO A 214 14.37 13.36 -5.35
N LEU A 215 15.70 13.50 -5.28
CA LEU A 215 16.51 12.69 -4.39
C LEU A 215 16.18 12.95 -2.92
N LEU A 216 16.02 14.21 -2.51
CA LEU A 216 15.65 14.54 -1.13
C LEU A 216 14.26 13.98 -0.75
N ALA A 217 13.30 14.03 -1.68
CA ALA A 217 11.96 13.50 -1.47
C ALA A 217 11.98 11.96 -1.30
N MET A 218 12.82 11.30 -2.10
CA MET A 218 13.07 9.86 -2.09
C MET A 218 13.73 9.37 -0.80
N LEU A 219 14.68 10.13 -0.28
CA LEU A 219 15.34 9.81 0.99
C LEU A 219 14.41 9.97 2.19
N ASP A 220 13.63 11.05 2.23
CA ASP A 220 12.62 11.24 3.27
C ASP A 220 11.61 10.08 3.26
N TYR A 221 11.22 9.61 2.07
CA TYR A 221 10.35 8.45 1.91
C TYR A 221 10.98 7.16 2.46
N ALA A 222 12.20 6.84 2.04
CA ALA A 222 12.92 5.65 2.51
C ALA A 222 13.08 5.63 4.04
N ASP A 223 13.29 6.80 4.66
CA ASP A 223 13.40 6.96 6.10
C ASP A 223 12.10 6.68 6.83
N VAL A 224 10.98 7.15 6.30
CA VAL A 224 9.66 6.82 6.87
C VAL A 224 9.38 5.33 6.77
N VAL A 225 9.69 4.70 5.63
CA VAL A 225 9.51 3.24 5.46
C VAL A 225 10.39 2.47 6.45
N THR A 226 11.63 2.92 6.67
CA THR A 226 12.57 2.32 7.63
C THR A 226 12.01 2.37 9.06
N GLU A 227 11.46 3.52 9.45
CA GLU A 227 10.83 3.71 10.77
C GLU A 227 9.58 2.83 10.94
N MET A 228 8.72 2.76 9.92
CA MET A 228 7.53 1.91 9.93
C MET A 228 7.90 0.43 10.11
N LEU A 229 8.98 0.00 9.45
CA LEU A 229 9.55 -1.34 9.55
C LEU A 229 10.31 -1.60 10.87
N ALA A 230 10.45 -0.59 11.73
CA ALA A 230 11.26 -0.65 12.95
C ALA A 230 12.70 -1.14 12.68
N ILE A 231 13.27 -0.77 11.53
CA ILE A 231 14.64 -1.11 11.18
C ILE A 231 15.58 -0.06 11.81
N PRO A 232 16.62 -0.46 12.54
CA PRO A 232 17.59 0.48 13.09
C PRO A 232 18.23 1.31 11.99
N LYS A 233 18.23 2.64 12.16
CA LYS A 233 18.83 3.57 11.18
C LYS A 233 20.36 3.55 11.20
N GLN A 234 20.97 3.11 12.29
CA GLN A 234 22.42 3.02 12.40
C GLN A 234 22.91 1.60 12.12
N PRO A 235 24.08 1.44 11.47
CA PRO A 235 24.83 0.21 11.58
C PRO A 235 25.28 0.12 13.03
N GLU A 236 24.68 -0.76 13.83
CA GLU A 236 25.45 -1.35 14.93
C GLU A 236 26.73 -1.90 14.28
N LEU A 237 27.88 -1.53 14.83
CA LEU A 237 29.20 -2.03 14.42
C LEU A 237 29.15 -3.56 14.45
N VAL A 238 28.87 -4.19 13.31
CA VAL A 238 28.97 -5.64 13.23
C VAL A 238 30.41 -5.94 12.85
N GLU A 239 31.11 -6.49 13.83
CA GLU A 239 32.31 -7.29 13.62
C GLU A 239 32.06 -8.29 12.49
N ASP A 240 32.96 -8.25 11.51
CA ASP A 240 33.24 -9.25 10.47
C ASP A 240 32.19 -10.39 10.34
N PHE A 241 31.24 -10.23 9.40
CA PHE A 241 30.28 -11.28 9.06
C PHE A 241 30.96 -12.40 8.25
N GLY A 242 31.67 -13.27 8.96
CA GLY A 242 32.03 -14.60 8.48
C GLY A 242 30.78 -15.50 8.44
N SER A 243 30.39 -15.89 7.22
CA SER A 243 29.67 -17.12 6.81
C SER A 243 28.40 -17.63 7.53
N ASP A 244 27.91 -17.06 8.63
CA ASP A 244 26.68 -17.53 9.29
C ASP A 244 25.60 -16.44 9.27
N CYS A 245 24.73 -16.51 8.25
CA CYS A 245 23.51 -15.70 8.09
C CYS A 245 22.43 -16.06 9.13
N SER A 246 22.72 -15.91 10.41
CA SER A 246 21.71 -15.88 11.47
C SER A 246 21.57 -14.45 12.00
N LEU A 247 21.05 -13.57 11.14
CA LEU A 247 20.67 -12.20 11.51
C LEU A 247 19.67 -12.26 12.66
N GLY A 248 19.93 -11.46 13.70
CA GLY A 248 19.17 -11.41 14.95
C GLY A 248 17.66 -11.32 14.77
N ARG A 249 16.93 -11.87 15.77
CA ARG A 249 15.47 -12.04 15.85
C ARG A 249 14.72 -11.20 14.81
N GLU A 250 14.16 -11.88 13.82
CA GLU A 250 13.12 -11.32 12.97
C GLU A 250 12.09 -10.61 13.86
N HIS A 251 12.06 -9.27 13.83
CA HIS A 251 10.90 -8.55 14.31
C HIS A 251 9.80 -8.79 13.28
N ASP A 252 9.11 -9.90 13.52
CA ASP A 252 8.10 -10.44 12.66
C ASP A 252 6.86 -9.55 12.71
N ILE A 253 6.61 -8.84 11.60
CA ILE A 253 5.39 -8.04 11.38
C ILE A 253 4.13 -8.93 11.47
N SER A 254 4.26 -10.28 11.46
CA SER A 254 3.15 -11.21 11.67
C SER A 254 2.69 -11.28 13.13
N SER A 255 3.46 -10.74 14.08
CA SER A 255 3.07 -10.59 15.48
C SER A 255 2.72 -9.14 15.78
N LEU A 256 1.42 -8.87 15.97
CA LEU A 256 0.94 -7.54 16.36
C LEU A 256 1.18 -7.33 17.85
N HIS A 257 1.95 -6.30 18.20
CA HIS A 257 2.34 -6.01 19.57
C HIS A 257 1.38 -4.99 20.17
N TYR A 258 0.50 -5.47 21.05
CA TYR A 258 -0.42 -4.61 21.78
C TYR A 258 0.27 -4.03 23.01
N PRO A 259 0.36 -2.70 23.14
CA PRO A 259 0.97 -2.06 24.30
C PRO A 259 0.26 -2.41 25.62
N VAL A 260 1.02 -2.39 26.70
CA VAL A 260 0.52 -2.46 28.08
C VAL A 260 1.14 -1.34 28.90
N HIS A 261 0.49 -0.95 29.99
CA HIS A 261 1.03 0.07 30.89
C HIS A 261 2.13 -0.52 31.81
N PRO A 262 3.14 0.28 32.18
CA PRO A 262 3.42 1.64 31.68
C PRO A 262 3.98 1.63 30.25
N PHE A 263 3.67 2.67 29.46
CA PHE A 263 4.21 2.78 28.10
C PHE A 263 5.71 3.11 28.11
N PRO A 264 6.51 2.48 27.23
CA PRO A 264 7.91 2.83 27.08
C PRO A 264 8.06 4.22 26.43
N PRO A 265 9.19 4.94 26.67
CA PRO A 265 9.36 6.33 26.23
C PRO A 265 9.24 6.53 24.72
N ASP A 266 9.73 5.57 23.94
CA ASP A 266 9.63 5.56 22.48
C ASP A 266 8.17 5.48 22.01
N LEU A 267 7.35 4.63 22.62
CA LEU A 267 5.91 4.56 22.34
C LEU A 267 5.17 5.83 22.77
N CYS A 268 5.54 6.44 23.91
CA CYS A 268 4.97 7.73 24.31
C CYS A 268 5.23 8.82 23.26
N SER A 269 6.46 8.85 22.71
CA SER A 269 6.83 9.73 21.60
C SER A 269 6.00 9.43 20.34
N ASP A 270 5.83 8.15 19.98
CA ASP A 270 5.01 7.75 18.84
C ASP A 270 3.55 8.23 19.02
N ILE A 271 2.94 7.95 20.18
CA ILE A 271 1.55 8.35 20.49
C ILE A 271 1.39 9.88 20.48
N ALA A 272 2.37 10.64 20.97
CA ALA A 272 2.33 12.09 20.97
C ALA A 272 2.28 12.69 19.55
N ASN A 273 2.84 11.99 18.56
CA ASN A 273 2.86 12.41 17.16
C ASN A 273 1.61 12.01 16.36
N LEU A 274 0.63 11.33 16.98
CA LEU A 274 -0.62 10.97 16.31
C LEU A 274 -1.60 12.15 16.26
N PRO A 275 -2.45 12.23 15.20
CA PRO A 275 -3.66 13.03 15.24
C PRO A 275 -4.53 12.68 16.46
N GLU A 276 -5.24 13.67 16.99
CA GLU A 276 -5.92 13.56 18.28
C GLU A 276 -6.83 12.32 18.39
N GLY A 277 -7.66 12.05 17.39
CA GLY A 277 -8.57 10.91 17.40
C GLY A 277 -7.86 9.56 17.36
N PHE A 278 -6.71 9.47 16.67
CA PHE A 278 -5.88 8.26 16.68
C PHE A 278 -5.08 8.10 17.98
N ARG A 279 -4.69 9.20 18.61
CA ARG A 279 -4.05 9.21 19.92
C ARG A 279 -4.96 8.62 20.99
N GLU A 280 -6.23 9.02 21.04
CA GLU A 280 -7.20 8.44 21.99
C GLU A 280 -7.44 6.93 21.74
N LEU A 281 -7.47 6.51 20.47
CA LEU A 281 -7.53 5.08 20.13
C LEU A 281 -6.29 4.30 20.59
N ALA A 282 -5.09 4.90 20.49
CA ALA A 282 -3.87 4.30 20.98
C ALA A 282 -3.85 4.20 22.51
N LEU A 283 -4.26 5.28 23.20
CA LEU A 283 -4.33 5.35 24.67
C LEU A 283 -5.37 4.40 25.26
N SER A 284 -6.46 4.13 24.54
CA SER A 284 -7.47 3.12 24.92
C SER A 284 -7.01 1.67 24.67
N LEU A 285 -5.72 1.47 24.40
CA LEU A 285 -5.08 0.18 24.15
C LEU A 285 -5.73 -0.61 23.03
N GLN A 286 -6.39 0.04 22.07
CA GLN A 286 -7.09 -0.61 20.96
C GLN A 286 -6.15 -0.91 19.79
N LEU A 287 -5.06 -0.16 19.65
CA LEU A 287 -4.13 -0.26 18.55
C LEU A 287 -2.85 -0.99 18.95
N SER A 288 -2.37 -1.85 18.08
CA SER A 288 -1.02 -2.38 18.11
C SER A 288 0.01 -1.29 17.79
N ARG A 289 1.25 -1.54 18.19
CA ARG A 289 2.39 -0.66 17.90
C ARG A 289 2.60 -0.51 16.40
N GLU A 290 2.36 -1.56 15.63
CA GLU A 290 2.46 -1.57 14.18
C GLU A 290 1.44 -0.62 13.55
N VAL A 291 0.19 -0.62 14.02
CA VAL A 291 -0.82 0.35 13.55
C VAL A 291 -0.52 1.78 13.96
N ILE A 292 0.00 2.01 15.17
CA ILE A 292 0.44 3.35 15.59
C ILE A 292 1.51 3.89 14.63
N ARG A 293 2.53 3.10 14.31
CA ARG A 293 3.58 3.50 13.36
C ARG A 293 3.05 3.67 11.94
N LEU A 294 2.10 2.83 11.52
CA LEU A 294 1.42 2.97 10.24
C LEU A 294 0.69 4.32 10.13
N ILE A 295 -0.04 4.73 11.17
CA ILE A 295 -0.76 6.01 11.20
C ILE A 295 0.24 7.18 11.12
N ILE A 296 1.36 7.12 11.85
CA ILE A 296 2.41 8.14 11.78
C ILE A 296 3.00 8.22 10.37
N GLY A 297 3.33 7.07 9.77
CA GLY A 297 3.83 6.99 8.40
C GLY A 297 2.84 7.57 7.41
N ALA A 298 1.56 7.20 7.52
CA ALA A 298 0.47 7.73 6.72
C ALA A 298 0.33 9.26 6.90
N SER A 299 0.39 9.78 8.14
CA SER A 299 0.30 11.21 8.40
C SER A 299 1.43 11.99 7.71
N ARG A 300 2.66 11.46 7.77
CA ARG A 300 3.85 12.12 7.21
C ARG A 300 3.93 12.05 5.68
N GLN A 301 3.47 10.94 5.10
CA GLN A 301 3.60 10.67 3.67
C GLN A 301 2.34 11.04 2.89
N ALA A 302 1.17 10.83 3.48
CA ALA A 302 -0.11 10.96 2.80
C ALA A 302 -0.97 12.16 3.21
N PHE A 303 -0.82 12.66 4.44
CA PHE A 303 -1.75 13.66 5.02
C PHE A 303 -1.05 14.90 5.60
N PHE A 304 0.06 15.34 5.00
CA PHE A 304 0.76 16.57 5.39
C PHE A 304 0.09 17.84 4.83
N ASP A 305 0.42 19.01 5.38
CA ASP A 305 -0.29 20.27 5.12
C ASP A 305 0.05 20.88 3.75
N ALA A 306 -0.89 21.63 3.16
CA ALA A 306 -0.73 22.23 1.82
C ALA A 306 0.37 23.30 1.75
N GLU A 307 0.64 23.99 2.86
CA GLU A 307 1.75 24.95 2.95
C GLU A 307 3.12 24.25 2.97
N GLU A 308 3.22 23.03 3.52
CA GLU A 308 4.45 22.25 3.45
C GLU A 308 4.78 21.83 2.01
N VAL A 309 3.76 21.52 1.19
CA VAL A 309 3.91 21.12 -0.23
C VAL A 309 4.69 22.18 -1.03
N LYS A 310 4.46 23.47 -0.74
CA LYS A 310 5.11 24.58 -1.45
C LYS A 310 6.59 24.74 -1.09
N SER A 311 6.98 24.26 0.10
CA SER A 311 8.32 24.49 0.66
C SER A 311 9.32 23.40 0.31
N ARG A 312 8.86 22.15 0.12
CA ARG A 312 9.72 21.01 -0.21
C ARG A 312 8.90 19.93 -0.94
N PRO A 313 9.28 19.54 -2.17
CA PRO A 313 8.54 18.50 -2.86
C PRO A 313 8.82 17.16 -2.18
N LYS A 314 7.76 16.45 -1.80
CA LYS A 314 7.80 15.12 -1.17
C LYS A 314 7.26 14.08 -2.15
N ILE A 315 7.74 12.84 -2.06
CA ILE A 315 7.11 11.73 -2.78
C ILE A 315 5.92 11.26 -1.98
N TYR A 316 4.79 11.15 -2.66
CA TYR A 316 3.59 10.51 -2.15
C TYR A 316 3.51 9.19 -2.89
N CYS A 317 4.03 8.14 -2.26
CA CYS A 317 3.81 6.78 -2.72
C CYS A 317 3.03 6.06 -1.63
N PRO A 318 1.68 6.04 -1.70
CA PRO A 318 0.88 5.39 -0.68
C PRO A 318 0.98 3.87 -0.77
N SER A 319 1.64 3.32 -1.79
CA SER A 319 1.77 1.88 -2.03
C SER A 319 2.22 1.15 -0.77
N MET A 320 3.25 1.66 -0.11
CA MET A 320 3.78 1.06 1.11
C MET A 320 2.83 1.18 2.28
N ILE A 321 2.24 2.35 2.49
CA ILE A 321 1.21 2.54 3.52
C ILE A 321 0.04 1.58 3.29
N MET A 322 -0.42 1.44 2.05
CA MET A 322 -1.51 0.56 1.66
C MET A 322 -1.16 -0.92 1.85
N THR A 323 0.03 -1.35 1.42
CA THR A 323 0.47 -2.75 1.57
C THR A 323 0.61 -3.11 3.04
N PHE A 324 1.22 -2.25 3.86
CA PHE A 324 1.28 -2.45 5.31
C PHE A 324 -0.11 -2.48 5.96
N SER A 325 -0.99 -1.56 5.58
CA SER A 325 -2.36 -1.51 6.07
C SER A 325 -3.09 -2.83 5.78
N ARG A 326 -3.01 -3.33 4.54
CA ARG A 326 -3.64 -4.61 4.16
C ARG A 326 -3.05 -5.80 4.89
N LYS A 327 -1.73 -5.81 5.11
CA LYS A 327 -1.09 -6.87 5.89
C LYS A 327 -1.58 -6.88 7.34
N ILE A 328 -1.53 -5.73 8.02
CA ILE A 328 -1.99 -5.64 9.41
C ILE A 328 -3.48 -5.98 9.49
N PHE A 329 -4.29 -5.51 8.53
CA PHE A 329 -5.69 -5.90 8.41
C PHE A 329 -5.87 -7.43 8.35
N ALA A 330 -5.09 -8.14 7.54
CA ALA A 330 -5.15 -9.60 7.43
C ALA A 330 -4.69 -10.32 8.71
N SER A 331 -3.80 -9.73 9.50
CA SER A 331 -3.28 -10.30 10.75
C SER A 331 -4.05 -9.90 12.01
N SER A 332 -4.86 -8.83 11.95
CA SER A 332 -5.53 -8.28 13.12
C SER A 332 -6.76 -9.08 13.52
N ALA A 333 -6.84 -9.44 14.79
CA ALA A 333 -8.04 -10.04 15.37
C ALA A 333 -9.08 -8.99 15.84
N ARG A 334 -8.71 -7.70 15.90
CA ARG A 334 -9.55 -6.63 16.48
C ARG A 334 -10.29 -5.87 15.39
N VAL A 335 -11.61 -5.72 15.53
CA VAL A 335 -12.45 -5.07 14.52
C VAL A 335 -12.11 -3.60 14.37
N THR A 336 -11.94 -2.87 15.49
CA THR A 336 -11.51 -1.46 15.46
C THR A 336 -10.21 -1.27 14.67
N GLU A 337 -9.19 -2.10 14.92
CA GLU A 337 -7.90 -2.01 14.25
C GLU A 337 -8.02 -2.34 12.75
N ALA A 338 -8.80 -3.36 12.41
CA ALA A 338 -9.12 -3.69 11.02
C ALA A 338 -9.79 -2.52 10.29
N ILE A 339 -10.76 -1.84 10.92
CA ILE A 339 -11.42 -0.64 10.37
C ILE A 339 -10.40 0.49 10.21
N VAL A 340 -9.48 0.69 11.17
CA VAL A 340 -8.38 1.67 11.06
C VAL A 340 -7.54 1.37 9.82
N CYS A 341 -7.08 0.14 9.62
CA CYS A 341 -6.31 -0.24 8.44
C CYS A 341 -7.07 0.03 7.14
N LEU A 342 -8.35 -0.35 7.03
CA LEU A 342 -9.14 -0.07 5.83
C LEU A 342 -9.33 1.43 5.62
N SER A 343 -9.57 2.20 6.68
CA SER A 343 -9.73 3.65 6.61
C SER A 343 -8.46 4.36 6.09
N ILE A 344 -7.28 3.86 6.45
CA ILE A 344 -5.99 4.33 5.93
C ILE A 344 -5.88 4.01 4.43
N VAL A 345 -6.23 2.80 4.00
CA VAL A 345 -6.24 2.41 2.58
C VAL A 345 -7.15 3.32 1.76
N VAL A 346 -8.41 3.49 2.20
CA VAL A 346 -9.40 4.35 1.52
C VAL A 346 -8.87 5.79 1.43
N SER A 347 -8.37 6.33 2.55
CA SER A 347 -7.86 7.70 2.60
C SER A 347 -6.63 7.90 1.70
N CYS A 348 -5.76 6.89 1.58
CA CYS A 348 -4.58 6.90 0.72
C CYS A 348 -4.96 6.80 -0.77
N LEU A 349 -5.88 5.90 -1.14
CA LEU A 349 -6.41 5.82 -2.51
C LEU A 349 -7.01 7.17 -2.93
N ARG A 350 -7.81 7.76 -2.03
CA ARG A 350 -8.45 9.05 -2.27
C ARG A 350 -7.46 10.20 -2.37
N SER A 351 -6.39 10.19 -1.57
CA SER A 351 -5.34 11.23 -1.58
C SER A 351 -4.43 11.15 -2.80
N ALA A 352 -4.28 9.96 -3.38
CA ALA A 352 -3.66 9.75 -4.67
C ALA A 352 -4.54 10.21 -5.85
N SER A 353 -5.75 10.71 -5.60
CA SER A 353 -6.75 11.05 -6.63
C SER A 353 -7.17 9.85 -7.47
N PHE A 354 -7.06 8.61 -6.96
CA PHE A 354 -7.59 7.46 -7.69
C PHE A 354 -9.12 7.48 -7.65
N PRO A 355 -9.77 7.30 -8.82
CA PRO A 355 -11.20 7.09 -8.84
C PRO A 355 -11.48 5.71 -8.27
N PHE A 356 -12.43 5.67 -7.36
CA PHE A 356 -12.95 4.42 -6.84
C PHE A 356 -13.81 3.77 -7.92
N GLY A 357 -13.69 2.46 -8.07
CA GLY A 357 -14.42 1.72 -9.07
C GLY A 357 -14.60 0.25 -8.71
N LYS A 358 -14.87 -0.57 -9.73
CA LYS A 358 -15.08 -2.02 -9.57
C LYS A 358 -13.94 -2.72 -8.83
N GLU A 359 -12.69 -2.27 -9.01
CA GLU A 359 -11.53 -2.82 -8.31
C GLU A 359 -11.62 -2.68 -6.78
N ASP A 360 -12.32 -1.65 -6.28
CA ASP A 360 -12.42 -1.33 -4.86
C ASP A 360 -13.63 -1.97 -4.18
N LEU A 361 -14.45 -2.73 -4.92
CA LEU A 361 -15.65 -3.38 -4.39
C LEU A 361 -15.33 -4.28 -3.19
N GLN A 362 -14.25 -5.05 -3.27
CA GLN A 362 -13.85 -5.94 -2.18
C GLN A 362 -13.52 -5.16 -0.90
N LEU A 363 -12.80 -4.04 -1.03
CA LEU A 363 -12.44 -3.15 0.08
C LEU A 363 -13.70 -2.60 0.78
N VAL A 364 -14.67 -2.13 -0.01
CA VAL A 364 -15.93 -1.59 0.50
C VAL A 364 -16.80 -2.68 1.16
N MET A 365 -16.82 -3.89 0.58
CA MET A 365 -17.52 -5.04 1.15
C MET A 365 -16.91 -5.50 2.48
N GLU A 366 -15.58 -5.48 2.60
CA GLU A 366 -14.88 -5.77 3.85
C GLU A 366 -15.21 -4.75 4.94
N LEU A 367 -15.22 -3.45 4.60
CA LEU A 367 -15.64 -2.39 5.52
C LEU A 367 -17.07 -2.60 6.01
N SER A 368 -18.01 -2.92 5.12
CA SER A 368 -19.40 -3.22 5.46
C SER A 368 -19.53 -4.46 6.37
N SER A 369 -18.73 -5.51 6.10
CA SER A 369 -18.69 -6.71 6.94
C SER A 369 -18.16 -6.40 8.36
N LEU A 370 -17.09 -5.62 8.47
CA LEU A 370 -16.56 -5.18 9.77
C LEU A 370 -17.56 -4.31 10.52
N ALA A 371 -18.24 -3.39 9.83
CA ALA A 371 -19.28 -2.56 10.43
C ALA A 371 -20.40 -3.41 11.06
N ALA A 372 -20.83 -4.48 10.38
CA ALA A 372 -21.81 -5.41 10.92
C ALA A 372 -21.28 -6.19 12.15
N ARG A 373 -19.99 -6.58 12.14
CA ARG A 373 -19.33 -7.33 13.21
C ARG A 373 -19.03 -6.51 14.47
N ARG A 374 -18.84 -5.20 14.34
CA ARG A 374 -18.50 -4.29 15.43
C ARG A 374 -19.43 -4.43 16.65
N GLY A 375 -20.68 -4.87 16.43
CA GLY A 375 -21.57 -5.32 17.51
C GLY A 375 -21.88 -4.24 18.55
N ALA A 376 -22.58 -4.62 19.62
CA ALA A 376 -22.90 -3.74 20.75
C ALA A 376 -21.81 -3.75 21.86
N ARG A 377 -20.55 -3.97 21.51
CA ARG A 377 -19.45 -4.08 22.49
C ARG A 377 -18.22 -3.23 22.17
N GLU A 378 -18.14 -2.62 20.99
CA GLU A 378 -17.07 -1.68 20.62
C GLU A 378 -17.61 -0.24 20.58
N SER A 379 -17.82 0.30 21.77
CA SER A 379 -18.73 1.43 22.03
C SER A 379 -18.06 2.59 22.76
N THR A 380 -16.72 2.69 22.74
CA THR A 380 -16.10 3.90 23.26
C THR A 380 -16.38 5.09 22.31
N PRO A 381 -16.49 6.32 22.83
CA PRO A 381 -16.65 7.50 22.00
C PRO A 381 -15.59 7.58 20.87
N ASP A 382 -14.33 7.27 21.17
CA ASP A 382 -13.24 7.36 20.18
C ASP A 382 -13.34 6.33 19.05
N GLN A 383 -13.79 5.10 19.35
CA GLN A 383 -14.11 4.10 18.32
C GLN A 383 -15.29 4.56 17.46
N HIS A 384 -16.30 5.19 18.07
CA HIS A 384 -17.46 5.70 17.34
C HIS A 384 -17.10 6.87 16.42
N TYR A 385 -16.32 7.82 16.91
CA TYR A 385 -15.82 8.95 16.13
C TYR A 385 -14.93 8.54 14.97
N HIS A 386 -14.05 7.55 15.17
CA HIS A 386 -13.21 7.02 14.09
C HIS A 386 -14.05 6.34 13.01
N TYR A 387 -15.08 5.62 13.41
CA TYR A 387 -16.01 5.00 12.46
C TYR A 387 -16.83 6.03 11.68
N ILE A 388 -17.30 7.10 12.33
CA ILE A 388 -17.95 8.23 11.64
C ILE A 388 -17.00 8.81 10.58
N TRP A 389 -15.76 9.09 10.96
CA TRP A 389 -14.75 9.60 10.03
C TRP A 389 -14.51 8.63 8.86
N THR A 390 -14.38 7.34 9.15
CA THR A 390 -14.17 6.28 8.14
C THR A 390 -15.32 6.23 7.13
N VAL A 391 -16.57 6.23 7.59
CA VAL A 391 -17.74 6.18 6.70
C VAL A 391 -17.86 7.45 5.87
N MET A 392 -17.59 8.63 6.45
CA MET A 392 -17.61 9.90 5.71
C MET A 392 -16.57 9.95 4.59
N VAL A 393 -15.34 9.49 4.87
CA VAL A 393 -14.28 9.43 3.86
C VAL A 393 -14.63 8.41 2.77
N ALA A 394 -15.15 7.23 3.14
CA ALA A 394 -15.57 6.22 2.18
C ALA A 394 -16.76 6.68 1.33
N ALA A 395 -17.72 7.41 1.91
CA ALA A 395 -18.89 7.91 1.22
C ALA A 395 -18.52 8.95 0.17
N GLU A 396 -17.63 9.87 0.51
CA GLU A 396 -17.09 10.82 -0.47
C GLU A 396 -16.28 10.13 -1.56
N ALA A 397 -15.48 9.12 -1.21
CA ALA A 397 -14.68 8.39 -2.19
C ALA A 397 -15.55 7.61 -3.19
N CYS A 398 -16.68 7.06 -2.74
CA CYS A 398 -17.56 6.20 -3.53
C CYS A 398 -18.76 6.91 -4.18
N GLU A 399 -18.93 8.23 -3.94
CA GLU A 399 -20.14 8.99 -4.32
C GLU A 399 -20.51 8.83 -5.81
N GLN A 400 -19.51 8.80 -6.69
CA GLN A 400 -19.71 8.80 -8.15
C GLN A 400 -19.84 7.39 -8.75
N ASP A 401 -19.55 6.34 -7.98
CA ASP A 401 -19.57 4.98 -8.49
C ASP A 401 -20.91 4.28 -8.16
N PRO A 402 -21.68 3.85 -9.18
CA PRO A 402 -23.01 3.27 -8.99
C PRO A 402 -22.99 1.87 -8.35
N LEU A 403 -21.86 1.16 -8.37
CA LEU A 403 -21.71 -0.15 -7.73
C LEU A 403 -21.36 0.00 -6.24
N LEU A 404 -20.52 0.98 -5.89
CA LEU A 404 -20.02 1.18 -4.53
C LEU A 404 -20.93 2.07 -3.68
N SER A 405 -21.48 3.13 -4.26
CA SER A 405 -22.33 4.11 -3.57
C SER A 405 -23.46 3.47 -2.75
N PRO A 406 -24.22 2.46 -3.25
CA PRO A 406 -25.29 1.84 -2.46
C PRO A 406 -24.83 1.16 -1.17
N ILE A 407 -23.61 0.59 -1.17
CA ILE A 407 -23.07 -0.11 -0.01
C ILE A 407 -22.69 0.90 1.08
N ILE A 408 -22.01 1.99 0.70
CA ILE A 408 -21.61 3.02 1.64
C ILE A 408 -22.79 3.86 2.11
N ASP A 409 -23.75 4.15 1.23
CA ASP A 409 -25.01 4.82 1.57
C ASP A 409 -25.72 4.08 2.70
N LYS A 410 -25.72 2.75 2.67
CA LYS A 410 -26.29 1.95 3.75
C LYS A 410 -25.54 2.21 5.07
N LEU A 411 -24.21 2.17 5.08
CA LEU A 411 -23.41 2.45 6.28
C LEU A 411 -23.65 3.87 6.83
N LEU A 412 -23.79 4.85 5.94
CA LEU A 412 -24.08 6.22 6.29
C LEU A 412 -25.50 6.39 6.84
N MET A 413 -26.48 5.68 6.28
CA MET A 413 -27.84 5.65 6.82
C MET A 413 -27.89 4.96 8.19
N ASP A 414 -27.17 3.85 8.36
CA ASP A 414 -27.04 3.14 9.65
C ASP A 414 -26.45 4.05 10.74
N LEU A 415 -25.48 4.92 10.40
CA LEU A 415 -24.96 5.95 11.31
C LEU A 415 -26.01 6.97 11.73
N LEU A 416 -26.93 7.32 10.83
CA LEU A 416 -27.96 8.33 11.09
C LEU A 416 -29.22 7.75 11.76
N GLU A 417 -29.34 6.44 11.93
CA GLU A 417 -30.52 5.85 12.57
C GLU A 417 -30.65 6.25 14.06
N PRO A 418 -31.88 6.47 14.56
CA PRO A 418 -32.11 6.80 15.98
C PRO A 418 -31.62 5.74 16.96
N THR A 419 -31.53 4.49 16.49
CA THR A 419 -30.99 3.31 17.17
C THR A 419 -29.48 3.16 17.04
N ALA A 420 -28.77 4.23 16.68
CA ALA A 420 -27.31 4.27 16.76
C ALA A 420 -26.88 3.72 18.12
N ARG A 421 -26.24 2.55 18.07
CA ARG A 421 -26.14 1.62 19.19
C ARG A 421 -25.31 2.30 20.31
N HIS A 422 -25.81 2.21 21.56
CA HIS A 422 -25.22 2.71 22.83
C HIS A 422 -25.45 4.16 23.28
N ASP A 423 -26.71 4.60 23.42
CA ASP A 423 -27.12 5.83 24.16
C ASP A 423 -26.51 7.18 23.69
N LEU A 424 -25.44 7.15 22.90
CA LEU A 424 -24.92 8.20 22.03
C LEU A 424 -25.91 8.29 20.88
N LYS A 425 -26.96 9.07 21.09
CA LYS A 425 -27.92 9.41 20.03
C LYS A 425 -27.15 10.13 18.90
N ALA A 426 -26.67 9.37 17.92
CA ALA A 426 -26.09 9.87 16.68
C ALA A 426 -26.93 10.95 15.96
N PRO A 427 -28.28 11.00 16.09
CA PRO A 427 -29.07 12.09 15.51
C PRO A 427 -28.66 13.50 15.97
N HIS A 428 -28.11 13.67 17.17
CA HIS A 428 -27.65 14.99 17.65
C HIS A 428 -26.23 15.31 17.17
N LEU A 429 -25.33 14.32 17.16
CA LEU A 429 -23.94 14.51 16.71
C LEU A 429 -23.83 14.74 15.19
N LEU A 430 -24.67 14.06 14.41
CA LEU A 430 -24.65 14.10 12.95
C LEU A 430 -25.74 15.01 12.36
N GLY A 431 -26.56 15.65 13.21
CA GLY A 431 -27.61 16.57 12.78
C GLY A 431 -27.10 17.97 12.42
N GLU A 432 -25.92 18.34 12.94
CA GLU A 432 -25.28 19.64 12.75
C GLU A 432 -23.88 19.47 12.16
N TRP A 433 -23.59 20.22 11.10
CA TRP A 433 -22.29 20.15 10.41
C TRP A 433 -21.13 20.50 11.34
N ALA A 434 -21.29 21.49 12.22
CA ALA A 434 -20.23 21.96 13.11
C ALA A 434 -19.71 20.83 14.02
N THR A 435 -20.63 20.04 14.59
CA THR A 435 -20.30 18.89 15.44
C THR A 435 -19.63 17.77 14.65
N LEU A 436 -20.13 17.47 13.45
CA LEU A 436 -19.49 16.50 12.57
C LEU A 436 -18.08 16.95 12.16
N GLU A 437 -17.92 18.22 11.79
CA GLU A 437 -16.63 18.80 11.43
C GLU A 437 -15.61 18.71 12.56
N GLU A 438 -16.03 18.98 13.80
CA GLU A 438 -15.17 18.81 14.98
C GLU A 438 -14.67 17.37 15.10
N ILE A 439 -15.54 16.37 14.90
CA ILE A 439 -15.15 14.96 14.89
C ILE A 439 -14.16 14.66 13.76
N LEU A 440 -14.45 15.10 12.53
CA LEU A 440 -13.62 14.83 11.35
C LEU A 440 -12.22 15.45 11.49
N ARG A 441 -12.10 16.62 12.14
CA ARG A 441 -10.83 17.32 12.36
C ARG A 441 -9.87 16.57 13.28
N ARG A 442 -10.35 15.62 14.09
CA ARG A 442 -9.52 14.82 15.01
C ARG A 442 -8.64 13.79 14.28
N TYR A 443 -8.92 13.49 13.02
CA TYR A 443 -8.21 12.47 12.22
C TYR A 443 -7.42 13.11 11.07
N PHE A 444 -7.30 12.45 9.92
CA PHE A 444 -6.65 13.01 8.74
C PHE A 444 -7.53 14.06 8.06
N TRP A 445 -7.52 15.27 8.62
CA TRP A 445 -8.29 16.40 8.10
C TRP A 445 -7.78 16.87 6.75
N ARG A 446 -8.71 17.14 5.82
CA ARG A 446 -8.41 17.62 4.49
C ARG A 446 -9.31 18.78 4.08
N HIS A 447 -8.73 19.98 4.10
CA HIS A 447 -9.43 21.20 3.70
C HIS A 447 -9.97 21.15 2.26
N ASP A 448 -9.27 20.47 1.36
CA ASP A 448 -9.68 20.37 -0.05
C ASP A 448 -10.86 19.40 -0.29
N LEU A 449 -11.24 18.61 0.71
CA LEU A 449 -12.42 17.74 0.68
C LEU A 449 -13.62 18.30 1.42
N LEU A 450 -13.46 19.44 2.11
CA LEU A 450 -14.48 20.02 2.99
C LEU A 450 -15.86 20.14 2.33
N GLU A 451 -15.90 20.77 1.16
CA GLU A 451 -17.16 21.00 0.45
C GLU A 451 -17.79 19.70 -0.04
N LYS A 452 -16.97 18.70 -0.43
CA LYS A 452 -17.48 17.37 -0.79
C LYS A 452 -18.07 16.64 0.40
N TRP A 453 -17.39 16.68 1.55
CA TRP A 453 -17.90 16.09 2.79
C TRP A 453 -19.22 16.73 3.22
N LYS A 454 -19.36 18.06 3.08
CA LYS A 454 -20.64 18.76 3.32
C LYS A 454 -21.74 18.28 2.38
N CYS A 455 -21.46 18.15 1.09
CA CYS A 455 -22.43 17.68 0.10
C CYS A 455 -22.92 16.26 0.42
N VAL A 456 -22.00 15.33 0.66
CA VAL A 456 -22.31 13.93 1.02
C VAL A 456 -23.17 13.87 2.28
N TRP A 457 -22.80 14.61 3.32
CA TRP A 457 -23.55 14.69 4.58
C TRP A 457 -24.96 15.26 4.36
N ALA A 458 -25.08 16.38 3.64
CA ALA A 458 -26.36 17.02 3.36
C ALA A 458 -27.30 16.11 2.54
N ALA A 459 -26.76 15.43 1.53
CA ALA A 459 -27.51 14.47 0.71
C ALA A 459 -28.03 13.31 1.56
N ALA A 460 -27.21 12.77 2.45
CA ALA A 460 -27.62 11.69 3.35
C ALA A 460 -28.72 12.12 4.33
N LEU A 461 -28.61 13.32 4.91
CA LEU A 461 -29.67 13.89 5.75
C LEU A 461 -30.98 14.10 4.99
N GLN A 462 -30.91 14.57 3.74
CA GLN A 462 -32.09 14.72 2.90
C GLN A 462 -32.74 13.36 2.60
N LYS A 463 -31.95 12.35 2.22
CA LYS A 463 -32.41 10.98 1.97
C LYS A 463 -33.11 10.39 3.19
N ARG A 464 -32.53 10.56 4.38
CA ARG A 464 -33.13 10.15 5.66
C ARG A 464 -34.48 10.82 5.92
N ARG A 465 -34.58 12.13 5.72
CA ARG A 465 -35.85 12.87 5.90
C ARG A 465 -36.94 12.32 4.98
N SER A 466 -36.62 12.06 3.72
CA SER A 466 -37.55 11.45 2.75
C SER A 466 -37.97 10.04 3.16
N THR A 467 -37.04 9.19 3.64
CA THR A 467 -37.36 7.83 4.12
C THR A 467 -38.28 7.86 5.34
N ILE A 468 -38.09 8.80 6.26
CA ILE A 468 -38.96 8.97 7.44
C ILE A 468 -40.36 9.40 6.99
N GLN A 469 -40.47 10.42 6.12
CA GLN A 469 -41.77 10.88 5.61
C GLN A 469 -42.59 9.75 4.96
N TYR A 470 -41.93 8.88 4.19
CA TYR A 470 -42.59 7.73 3.55
C TYR A 470 -43.03 6.64 4.54
N LYS A 471 -42.34 6.46 5.68
CA LYS A 471 -42.72 5.45 6.70
C LYS A 471 -43.91 5.88 7.56
N TYR A 472 -44.22 7.18 7.60
CA TYR A 472 -45.29 7.76 8.43
C TYR A 472 -46.43 8.39 7.62
N SER A 473 -46.40 8.25 6.29
CA SER A 473 -47.52 8.50 5.38
C SER A 473 -48.16 7.16 5.01
#